data_AF-A0AAP6GDE4-F1
#
_entry.id   AF-A0AAP6GDE4-F1
#
_cell.length_a   1.000
_cell.length_b   1.000
_cell.length_c   1.000
_cell.angle_alpha   90.00
_cell.angle_beta   90.00
_cell.angle_gamma   90.00
#
_symmetry.space_group_name_H-M   'P 1'
#
loop_
_entity.id
_entity.type
_entity.pdbx_description
1 polymer ?
#
loop_
_entity_poly.entity_id
_entity_poly.type
_entity_poly.pdbx_seq_one_letter_code
_entity_poly.pdbx_strand_id
1 'polypeptide(L)'
;MTKEEYLDFNKVLYERELESRDRILSRTNIPIAILTAYIGALIYIIQKINIDVMLEPSYYSLFFTLILYFTIVPLIASIWFMINVFGGVDGHSYMMIPTSKVIDEYKIKLDVHYREYEGVSQIEFYKYLLSEYQKCASENAKTNDHRSKELQRCTAQSFYVILPLCMLFLLFSFSPLNKENERDVSRKLNVNERCELIFYRDKE
;
A
#
# COMPACT_ATOMS: atom_id res chain seq x y z
N MET A 1 -19.52 16.93 34.65
CA MET A 1 -19.60 17.15 33.19
C MET A 1 -21.00 17.62 32.86
N THR A 2 -21.15 18.84 32.36
CA THR A 2 -22.43 19.40 31.91
C THR A 2 -22.87 18.76 30.59
N LYS A 3 -24.12 18.97 30.16
CA LYS A 3 -24.60 18.51 28.85
C LYS A 3 -23.75 19.09 27.72
N GLU A 4 -23.47 20.38 27.79
CA GLU A 4 -22.66 21.09 26.79
C GLU A 4 -21.23 20.54 26.71
N GLU A 5 -20.58 20.30 27.85
CA GLU A 5 -19.26 19.67 27.91
C GLU A 5 -19.26 18.26 27.31
N TYR A 6 -20.33 17.48 27.51
CA TYR A 6 -20.42 16.13 26.96
C TYR A 6 -20.64 16.12 25.45
N LEU A 7 -21.46 17.03 24.93
CA LEU A 7 -21.62 17.18 23.48
C LEU A 7 -20.32 17.64 22.82
N ASP A 8 -19.63 18.61 23.42
CA ASP A 8 -18.35 19.09 22.92
C ASP A 8 -17.30 17.98 22.92
N PHE A 9 -17.23 17.17 23.97
CA PHE A 9 -16.37 15.99 24.01
C PHE A 9 -16.61 15.02 22.83
N ASN A 10 -17.88 14.73 22.50
CA ASN A 10 -18.21 13.83 21.38
C ASN A 10 -17.93 14.47 20.01
N LYS A 11 -18.12 15.78 19.88
CA LYS A 11 -17.72 16.53 18.69
C LYS A 11 -16.20 16.45 18.49
N VAL A 12 -15.41 16.70 19.54
CA VAL A 12 -13.94 16.59 19.50
C VAL A 12 -13.51 15.17 19.14
N LEU A 13 -14.19 14.15 19.66
CA LEU A 13 -13.91 12.76 19.30
C LEU A 13 -14.14 12.52 17.79
N TYR A 14 -15.27 12.97 17.25
CA TYR A 14 -15.56 12.89 15.82
C TYR A 14 -14.50 13.61 14.97
N GLU A 15 -14.13 14.84 15.33
CA GLU A 15 -13.11 15.62 14.63
C GLU A 15 -11.75 14.90 14.65
N ARG A 16 -11.36 14.32 15.78
CA ARG A 16 -10.13 13.51 15.89
C ARG A 16 -10.13 12.29 14.98
N GLU A 17 -11.28 11.65 14.77
CA GLU A 17 -11.37 10.52 13.84
C GLU A 17 -11.20 10.95 12.38
N LEU A 18 -11.67 12.15 12.01
CA LEU A 18 -11.40 12.73 10.68
C LEU A 18 -9.92 13.09 10.51
N GLU A 19 -9.28 13.67 11.53
CA GLU A 19 -7.84 13.92 11.47
C GLU A 19 -7.03 12.62 11.38
N SER A 20 -7.45 11.58 12.10
CA SER A 20 -6.81 10.26 12.06
C SER A 20 -6.85 9.67 10.65
N ARG A 21 -7.96 9.84 9.92
CA ARG A 21 -8.05 9.47 8.50
C ARG A 21 -6.94 10.14 7.69
N ASP A 22 -6.80 11.45 7.82
CA ASP A 22 -5.84 12.21 7.02
C ASP A 22 -4.39 11.83 7.37
N ARG A 23 -4.12 11.58 8.66
CA ARG A 23 -2.84 11.02 9.11
C ARG A 23 -2.58 9.64 8.51
N ILE A 24 -3.55 8.72 8.52
CA ILE A 24 -3.40 7.38 7.93
C ILE A 24 -3.10 7.50 6.43
N LEU A 25 -3.87 8.32 5.70
CA LEU A 25 -3.66 8.54 4.27
C LEU A 25 -2.27 9.10 3.98
N SER A 26 -1.80 10.08 4.76
CA SER A 26 -0.46 10.65 4.60
C SER A 26 0.65 9.62 4.79
N ARG A 27 0.44 8.63 5.67
CA ARG A 27 1.40 7.54 5.94
C ARG A 27 1.46 6.52 4.83
N THR A 28 0.50 6.48 3.89
CA THR A 28 0.52 5.52 2.77
C THR A 28 1.56 5.89 1.71
N ASN A 29 1.94 7.17 1.61
CA ASN A 29 2.88 7.67 0.60
C ASN A 29 4.22 6.92 0.58
N ILE A 30 4.80 6.66 1.75
CA ILE A 30 6.08 5.95 1.87
C ILE A 30 5.97 4.51 1.35
N PRO A 31 5.06 3.66 1.85
CA PRO A 31 4.91 2.31 1.32
C PRO A 31 4.51 2.26 -0.16
N ILE A 32 3.72 3.21 -0.68
CA ILE A 32 3.45 3.30 -2.13
C ILE A 32 4.73 3.53 -2.93
N ALA A 33 5.58 4.46 -2.49
CA ALA A 33 6.86 4.74 -3.15
C ALA A 33 7.78 3.51 -3.13
N ILE A 34 7.84 2.81 -2.00
CA ILE A 34 8.63 1.58 -1.84
C ILE A 34 8.12 0.48 -2.78
N LEU A 35 6.81 0.22 -2.81
CA LEU A 35 6.21 -0.78 -3.71
C LEU A 35 6.48 -0.46 -5.17
N THR A 36 6.39 0.83 -5.55
CA THR A 36 6.71 1.29 -6.91
C THR A 36 8.17 1.03 -7.26
N ALA A 37 9.10 1.27 -6.33
CA ALA A 37 10.51 0.97 -6.52
C ALA A 37 10.78 -0.54 -6.69
N TYR A 38 10.11 -1.39 -5.91
CA TYR A 38 10.21 -2.85 -6.07
C TYR A 38 9.73 -3.32 -7.44
N ILE A 39 8.58 -2.82 -7.88
CA ILE A 39 8.02 -3.14 -9.20
C ILE A 39 9.00 -2.70 -10.31
N GLY A 40 9.55 -1.48 -10.21
CA GLY A 40 10.54 -0.98 -11.16
C GLY A 40 11.80 -1.85 -11.22
N ALA A 41 12.32 -2.26 -10.07
CA ALA A 41 13.48 -3.15 -9.99
C ALA A 41 13.21 -4.52 -10.63
N LEU A 42 12.02 -5.10 -10.39
CA LEU A 42 11.62 -6.36 -11.00
C LEU A 42 11.45 -6.25 -12.52
N ILE A 43 10.81 -5.17 -13.00
CA ILE A 43 10.68 -4.90 -14.44
C ILE A 43 12.05 -4.82 -15.10
N TYR A 44 13.01 -4.13 -14.47
CA TYR A 44 14.39 -4.04 -14.97
C TYR A 44 15.05 -5.42 -15.11
N ILE A 45 14.94 -6.28 -14.08
CA ILE A 45 15.49 -7.64 -14.13
C ILE A 45 14.84 -8.45 -15.24
N ILE A 46 13.50 -8.44 -15.32
CA ILE A 46 12.73 -9.19 -16.33
C ILE A 46 13.10 -8.77 -17.75
N GLN A 47 13.31 -7.48 -18.02
CA GLN A 47 13.68 -7.01 -19.36
C GLN A 47 15.05 -7.51 -19.81
N LYS A 48 15.98 -7.71 -18.86
CA LYS A 48 17.37 -8.07 -19.14
C LYS A 48 17.68 -9.56 -18.96
N ILE A 49 16.71 -10.37 -18.54
CA ILE A 49 16.91 -11.81 -18.33
C ILE A 49 17.04 -12.56 -19.66
N ASN A 50 18.09 -13.37 -19.80
CA ASN A 50 18.18 -14.31 -20.91
C ASN A 50 17.25 -15.51 -20.63
N ILE A 51 16.17 -15.59 -21.42
CA ILE A 51 15.15 -16.62 -21.30
C ILE A 51 15.72 -17.99 -21.67
N ASP A 52 16.63 -18.06 -22.65
CA ASP A 52 17.20 -19.33 -23.12
C ASP A 52 18.01 -19.99 -22.00
N VAL A 53 18.88 -19.22 -21.34
CA VAL A 53 19.67 -19.66 -20.16
C VAL A 53 18.76 -19.95 -18.95
N MET A 54 17.63 -19.25 -18.82
CA MET A 54 16.67 -19.48 -17.74
C MET A 54 15.88 -20.79 -17.93
N LEU A 55 15.57 -21.17 -19.17
CA LEU A 55 14.84 -22.39 -19.50
C LEU A 55 15.71 -23.64 -19.43
N GLU A 56 17.03 -23.49 -19.54
CA GLU A 56 17.95 -24.60 -19.32
C GLU A 56 17.98 -25.01 -17.82
N PRO A 57 17.84 -26.32 -17.52
CA PRO A 57 17.94 -26.81 -16.15
C PRO A 57 19.35 -26.58 -15.60
N SER A 58 19.52 -25.54 -14.81
CA SER A 58 20.78 -25.18 -14.16
C SER A 58 20.53 -24.83 -12.70
N TYR A 59 21.56 -24.92 -11.87
CA TYR A 59 21.46 -24.47 -10.49
C TYR A 59 21.11 -22.98 -10.42
N TYR A 60 21.61 -22.16 -11.36
CA TYR A 60 21.26 -20.74 -11.44
C TYR A 60 19.77 -20.53 -11.72
N SER A 61 19.17 -21.24 -12.67
CA SER A 61 17.74 -21.09 -12.99
C SER A 61 16.84 -21.56 -11.84
N LEU A 62 17.21 -22.63 -11.14
CA LEU A 62 16.50 -23.11 -9.95
C LEU A 62 16.56 -22.09 -8.80
N PHE A 63 17.76 -21.63 -8.42
CA PHE A 63 17.92 -20.66 -7.33
C PHE A 63 17.26 -19.32 -7.66
N PHE A 64 17.38 -18.86 -8.91
CA PHE A 64 16.73 -17.63 -9.36
C PHE A 64 15.20 -17.73 -9.23
N THR A 65 14.60 -18.83 -9.70
CA THR A 65 13.15 -19.05 -9.61
C THR A 65 12.67 -19.13 -8.16
N LEU A 66 13.44 -19.79 -7.28
CA LEU A 66 13.11 -19.89 -5.85
C LEU A 66 13.14 -18.51 -5.18
N ILE A 67 14.19 -17.72 -5.39
CA ILE A 67 14.31 -16.37 -4.80
C ILE A 67 13.25 -15.44 -5.39
N LEU A 68 12.95 -15.56 -6.68
CA LEU A 68 11.88 -14.81 -7.33
C LEU A 68 10.53 -15.10 -6.66
N TYR A 69 10.23 -16.37 -6.37
CA TYR A 69 9.02 -16.75 -5.64
C TYR A 69 8.95 -16.07 -4.25
N PHE A 70 10.04 -16.13 -3.47
CA PHE A 70 10.14 -15.46 -2.17
C PHE A 70 10.12 -13.93 -2.25
N THR A 71 10.33 -13.35 -3.43
CA THR A 71 10.19 -11.91 -3.66
C THR A 71 8.75 -11.54 -4.04
N ILE A 72 8.14 -12.30 -4.95
CA ILE A 72 6.84 -12.01 -5.54
C ILE A 72 5.69 -12.25 -4.55
N VAL A 73 5.73 -13.32 -3.76
CA VAL A 73 4.66 -13.64 -2.80
C VAL A 73 4.44 -12.52 -1.77
N PRO A 74 5.46 -12.06 -1.02
CA PRO A 74 5.28 -10.95 -0.07
C PRO A 74 5.00 -9.62 -0.77
N LEU A 75 5.47 -9.41 -2.00
CA LEU A 75 5.14 -8.22 -2.78
C LEU A 75 3.64 -8.17 -3.12
N ILE A 76 3.07 -9.26 -3.62
CA ILE A 76 1.63 -9.36 -3.90
C ILE A 76 0.83 -9.17 -2.61
N ALA A 77 1.26 -9.79 -1.51
CA ALA A 77 0.60 -9.61 -0.22
C ALA A 77 0.64 -8.14 0.25
N SER A 78 1.76 -7.45 0.06
CA SER A 78 1.90 -6.03 0.39
C SER A 78 0.95 -5.16 -0.43
N ILE A 79 0.86 -5.41 -1.74
CA ILE A 79 -0.05 -4.70 -2.65
C ILE A 79 -1.51 -4.95 -2.23
N TRP A 80 -1.87 -6.19 -1.90
CA TRP A 80 -3.20 -6.53 -1.41
C TRP A 80 -3.58 -5.75 -0.15
N PHE A 81 -2.71 -5.74 0.85
CA PHE A 81 -2.94 -4.97 2.07
C PHE A 81 -3.03 -3.46 1.80
N MET A 82 -2.22 -2.93 0.88
CA MET A 82 -2.31 -1.52 0.46
C MET A 82 -3.69 -1.19 -0.14
N ILE A 83 -4.24 -2.05 -1.01
CA ILE A 83 -5.57 -1.86 -1.59
C ILE A 83 -6.65 -1.81 -0.49
N ASN A 84 -6.54 -2.67 0.53
CA ASN A 84 -7.49 -2.67 1.65
C ASN A 84 -7.45 -1.39 2.49
N VAL A 85 -6.29 -0.70 2.59
CA VAL A 85 -6.20 0.61 3.26
C VAL A 85 -7.14 1.64 2.60
N PHE A 86 -7.33 1.58 1.29
CA PHE A 86 -8.19 2.50 0.55
C PHE A 86 -9.67 2.11 0.55
N GLY A 87 -10.05 1.04 1.25
CA GLY A 87 -11.43 0.55 1.30
C GLY A 87 -11.65 -0.81 0.64
N GLY A 88 -10.59 -1.45 0.15
CA GLY A 88 -10.67 -2.77 -0.46
C GLY A 88 -11.55 -2.78 -1.71
N VAL A 89 -12.13 -3.95 -2.01
CA VAL A 89 -13.08 -4.13 -3.12
C VAL A 89 -14.49 -3.64 -2.75
N ASP A 90 -14.82 -3.66 -1.46
CA ASP A 90 -16.18 -3.39 -0.96
C ASP A 90 -16.44 -1.91 -0.65
N GLY A 91 -15.40 -1.07 -0.63
CA GLY A 91 -15.51 0.38 -0.48
C GLY A 91 -15.94 0.86 0.91
N HIS A 92 -14.97 1.14 1.80
CA HIS A 92 -15.27 1.80 3.06
C HIS A 92 -15.52 3.30 2.87
N SER A 93 -16.72 3.77 3.22
CA SER A 93 -17.06 5.20 3.26
C SER A 93 -17.03 5.74 4.68
N TYR A 94 -16.54 6.98 4.85
CA TYR A 94 -16.60 7.67 6.14
C TYR A 94 -18.00 8.20 6.36
N MET A 95 -18.50 8.01 7.58
CA MET A 95 -19.73 8.69 8.00
C MET A 95 -19.43 10.16 8.27
N MET A 96 -20.28 11.01 7.70
CA MET A 96 -20.27 12.44 7.91
C MET A 96 -21.51 12.83 8.67
N ILE A 97 -21.37 13.82 9.55
CA ILE A 97 -22.54 14.45 10.15
C ILE A 97 -23.41 15.07 9.05
N PRO A 98 -24.74 15.13 9.25
CA PRO A 98 -25.64 15.80 8.33
C PRO A 98 -25.23 17.25 8.09
N THR A 99 -25.51 17.76 6.90
CA THR A 99 -25.20 19.16 6.56
C THR A 99 -25.92 20.13 7.50
N SER A 100 -25.37 21.32 7.70
CA SER A 100 -25.97 22.36 8.56
C SER A 100 -27.43 22.63 8.21
N LYS A 101 -27.77 22.67 6.91
CA LYS A 101 -29.14 22.84 6.44
C LYS A 101 -30.09 21.76 6.98
N VAL A 102 -29.68 20.50 6.95
CA VAL A 102 -30.51 19.37 7.45
C VAL A 102 -30.67 19.47 8.97
N ILE A 103 -29.61 19.84 9.67
CA ILE A 103 -29.63 20.04 11.13
C ILE A 103 -30.59 21.19 11.49
N ASP A 104 -30.54 22.32 10.78
CA ASP A 104 -31.40 23.47 11.01
C ASP A 104 -32.87 23.15 10.69
N GLU A 105 -33.13 22.47 9.57
CA GLU A 105 -34.47 22.01 9.22
C GLU A 105 -35.04 21.06 10.28
N TYR A 106 -34.22 20.17 10.85
CA TYR A 106 -34.62 19.28 11.93
C TYR A 106 -34.93 20.05 13.22
N LYS A 107 -34.12 21.06 13.57
CA LYS A 107 -34.37 21.94 14.71
C LYS A 107 -35.70 22.67 14.57
N ILE A 108 -35.98 23.27 13.41
CA ILE A 108 -37.26 23.96 13.15
C ILE A 108 -38.44 22.99 13.30
N LYS A 109 -38.31 21.75 12.81
CA LYS A 109 -39.35 20.72 12.97
C LYS A 109 -39.59 20.39 14.45
N LEU A 110 -38.55 20.27 15.26
CA LEU A 110 -38.68 20.03 16.69
C LEU A 110 -39.35 21.21 17.41
N ASP A 111 -38.96 22.45 17.08
CA ASP A 111 -39.56 23.66 17.66
C ASP A 111 -41.05 23.78 17.34
N VAL A 112 -41.47 23.38 16.13
CA VAL A 112 -42.88 23.31 15.75
C VAL A 112 -43.61 22.18 16.48
N HIS A 113 -43.01 20.99 16.55
CA HIS A 113 -43.63 19.80 17.15
C HIS A 113 -43.82 19.92 18.66
N TYR A 114 -42.86 20.52 19.37
CA TYR A 114 -42.87 20.71 20.81
C TYR A 114 -43.25 22.13 21.25
N ARG A 115 -43.94 22.90 20.40
CA ARG A 115 -44.30 24.30 20.69
C ARG A 115 -45.02 24.49 22.04
N GLU A 116 -45.81 23.50 22.45
CA GLU A 116 -46.59 23.53 23.70
C GLU A 116 -45.81 23.02 24.92
N TYR A 117 -44.59 22.50 24.73
CA TYR A 117 -43.77 21.90 25.78
C TYR A 117 -42.44 22.63 25.93
N GLU A 118 -42.36 23.51 26.94
CA GLU A 118 -41.18 24.32 27.20
C GLU A 118 -39.91 23.47 27.42
N GLY A 119 -38.84 23.80 26.70
CA GLY A 119 -37.52 23.15 26.83
C GLY A 119 -37.38 21.76 26.19
N VAL A 120 -38.47 21.10 25.78
CA VAL A 120 -38.41 19.74 25.22
C VAL A 120 -37.72 19.71 23.86
N SER A 121 -38.01 20.67 22.98
CA SER A 121 -37.33 20.79 21.67
C SER A 121 -35.80 20.83 21.81
N GLN A 122 -35.29 21.63 22.74
CA GLN A 122 -33.85 21.77 22.97
C GLN A 122 -33.22 20.47 23.49
N ILE A 123 -33.94 19.73 24.35
CA ILE A 123 -33.48 18.44 24.86
C ILE A 123 -33.41 17.40 23.74
N GLU A 124 -34.43 17.32 22.89
CA GLU A 124 -34.44 16.36 21.78
C GLU A 124 -33.42 16.71 20.70
N PHE A 125 -33.24 18.00 20.39
CA PHE A 125 -32.21 18.46 19.47
C PHE A 125 -30.80 18.13 19.98
N TYR A 126 -30.56 18.32 21.28
CA TYR A 126 -29.31 17.92 21.93
C TYR A 126 -29.07 16.41 21.80
N LYS A 127 -30.08 15.57 22.09
CA LYS A 127 -29.97 14.11 21.96
C LYS A 127 -29.68 13.68 20.54
N TYR A 128 -30.33 14.31 19.56
CA TYR A 128 -30.08 14.06 18.14
C TYR A 128 -28.62 14.36 17.77
N LEU A 129 -28.12 15.55 18.06
CA LEU A 129 -26.73 15.91 17.76
C LEU A 129 -25.73 14.96 18.43
N LEU A 130 -25.96 14.67 19.71
CA LEU A 130 -25.12 13.73 20.47
C LEU A 130 -25.09 12.35 19.81
N SER A 131 -26.26 11.83 19.40
CA SER A 131 -26.38 10.54 18.71
C SER A 131 -25.63 10.55 17.38
N GLU A 132 -25.75 11.61 16.58
CA GLU A 132 -25.07 11.72 15.29
C GLU A 132 -23.54 11.75 15.45
N TYR A 133 -23.02 12.52 16.41
CA TYR A 133 -21.58 12.53 16.70
C TYR A 133 -21.08 11.17 17.18
N GLN A 134 -21.79 10.52 18.11
CA GLN A 134 -21.42 9.21 18.63
C GLN A 134 -21.40 8.13 17.54
N LYS A 135 -22.43 8.11 16.70
CA LYS A 135 -22.53 7.18 15.56
C LYS A 135 -21.39 7.40 14.58
N CYS A 136 -21.18 8.65 14.14
CA CYS A 136 -20.14 8.96 13.16
C CYS A 136 -18.75 8.66 13.71
N ALA A 137 -18.45 9.07 14.95
CA ALA A 137 -17.17 8.79 15.60
C ALA A 137 -16.92 7.28 15.72
N SER A 138 -17.92 6.50 16.14
CA SER A 138 -17.77 5.06 16.33
C SER A 138 -17.50 4.31 15.02
N GLU A 139 -18.23 4.62 13.95
CA GLU A 139 -18.02 3.96 12.65
C GLU A 139 -16.71 4.41 11.98
N ASN A 140 -16.36 5.68 12.11
CA ASN A 140 -15.08 6.19 11.61
C ASN A 140 -13.89 5.60 12.38
N ALA A 141 -14.01 5.42 13.70
CA ALA A 141 -12.99 4.77 14.51
C ALA A 141 -12.75 3.31 14.07
N LYS A 142 -13.82 2.53 13.84
CA LYS A 142 -13.69 1.16 13.29
C LYS A 142 -12.96 1.15 11.94
N THR A 143 -13.31 2.10 11.07
CA THR A 143 -12.68 2.25 9.75
C THR A 143 -11.20 2.62 9.88
N ASN A 144 -10.86 3.57 10.74
CA ASN A 144 -9.49 3.99 11.03
C ASN A 144 -8.65 2.84 11.59
N ASP A 145 -9.22 2.05 12.51
CA ASP A 145 -8.55 0.93 13.15
C ASP A 145 -8.27 -0.20 12.14
N HIS A 146 -9.22 -0.49 11.26
CA HIS A 146 -9.03 -1.41 10.14
C HIS A 146 -7.92 -0.92 9.20
N ARG A 147 -8.01 0.31 8.70
CA ARG A 147 -7.02 0.88 7.78
C ARG A 147 -5.62 0.92 8.38
N SER A 148 -5.50 1.23 9.67
CA SER A 148 -4.21 1.24 10.38
C SER A 148 -3.59 -0.15 10.45
N LYS A 149 -4.39 -1.19 10.74
CA LYS A 149 -3.93 -2.59 10.77
C LYS A 149 -3.48 -3.06 9.39
N GLU A 150 -4.24 -2.75 8.34
CA GLU A 150 -3.86 -3.11 6.97
C GLU A 150 -2.59 -2.38 6.52
N LEU A 151 -2.42 -1.10 6.87
CA LEU A 151 -1.20 -0.35 6.58
C LEU A 151 0.03 -0.94 7.30
N GLN A 152 -0.14 -1.35 8.57
CA GLN A 152 0.91 -2.04 9.31
C GLN A 152 1.29 -3.37 8.66
N ARG A 153 0.29 -4.16 8.24
CA ARG A 153 0.51 -5.43 7.52
C ARG A 153 1.22 -5.23 6.18
N CYS A 154 0.80 -4.24 5.39
CA CYS A 154 1.48 -3.84 4.15
C CYS A 154 2.95 -3.52 4.41
N THR A 155 3.22 -2.70 5.42
CA THR A 155 4.59 -2.29 5.78
C THR A 155 5.43 -3.49 6.21
N ALA A 156 4.89 -4.37 7.05
CA ALA A 156 5.57 -5.59 7.48
C ALA A 156 5.90 -6.53 6.30
N GLN A 157 4.94 -6.76 5.39
CA GLN A 157 5.18 -7.57 4.20
C GLN A 157 6.23 -6.95 3.26
N SER A 158 6.24 -5.62 3.15
CA SER A 158 7.22 -4.89 2.32
C SER A 158 8.65 -5.07 2.82
N PHE A 159 8.86 -5.28 4.13
CA PHE A 159 10.18 -5.59 4.68
C PHE A 159 10.66 -7.00 4.28
N TYR A 160 9.77 -7.98 4.18
CA TYR A 160 10.13 -9.33 3.72
C TYR A 160 10.54 -9.38 2.25
N VAL A 161 10.22 -8.36 1.45
CA VAL A 161 10.64 -8.25 0.04
C VAL A 161 12.11 -7.83 -0.10
N ILE A 162 12.65 -7.04 0.83
CA ILE A 162 13.96 -6.38 0.68
C ILE A 162 15.08 -7.40 0.48
N LEU A 163 15.22 -8.34 1.42
CA LEU A 163 16.33 -9.28 1.41
C LEU A 163 16.30 -10.22 0.18
N PRO A 164 15.17 -10.86 -0.17
CA PRO A 164 15.04 -11.64 -1.39
C PRO A 164 15.31 -10.82 -2.66
N LEU A 165 14.81 -9.58 -2.74
CA LEU A 165 15.03 -8.72 -3.91
C LEU A 165 16.51 -8.35 -4.08
N CYS A 166 17.22 -8.05 -2.99
CA CYS A 166 18.66 -7.83 -3.03
C CYS A 166 19.42 -9.08 -3.49
N MET A 167 19.06 -10.26 -2.95
CA MET A 167 19.65 -11.54 -3.38
C MET A 167 19.37 -11.82 -4.86
N LEU A 168 18.13 -11.56 -5.31
CA LEU A 168 17.72 -11.72 -6.70
C LEU A 168 18.55 -10.82 -7.62
N PHE A 169 18.74 -9.56 -7.24
CA PHE A 169 19.53 -8.61 -7.99
C PHE A 169 21.01 -9.01 -8.08
N LEU A 170 21.61 -9.46 -6.98
CA LEU A 170 22.99 -9.95 -6.95
C LEU A 170 23.15 -11.20 -7.81
N LEU A 171 22.25 -12.18 -7.65
CA LEU A 171 22.27 -13.40 -8.45
C LEU A 171 22.13 -13.07 -9.93
N PHE A 172 21.18 -12.22 -10.30
CA PHE A 172 21.00 -11.73 -11.68
C PHE A 172 22.27 -11.06 -12.22
N SER A 173 22.87 -10.15 -11.45
CA SER A 173 24.01 -9.34 -11.89
C SER A 173 25.28 -10.17 -12.14
N PHE A 174 25.49 -11.23 -11.36
CA PHE A 174 26.69 -12.09 -11.46
C PHE A 174 26.44 -13.42 -12.17
N SER A 175 25.22 -13.68 -12.62
CA SER A 175 24.85 -14.90 -13.34
C SER A 175 24.96 -14.72 -14.86
N PRO A 176 25.16 -15.81 -15.62
CA PRO A 176 24.92 -15.82 -17.06
C PRO A 176 23.47 -15.48 -17.47
N LEU A 177 22.53 -15.43 -16.51
CA LEU A 177 21.16 -14.98 -16.74
C LEU A 177 21.05 -13.53 -17.23
N ASN A 178 22.06 -12.68 -16.98
CA ASN A 178 22.08 -11.33 -17.54
C ASN A 178 22.58 -11.35 -18.99
N LYS A 179 21.74 -10.93 -19.95
CA LYS A 179 22.08 -10.86 -21.39
C LYS A 179 23.32 -10.02 -21.70
N GLU A 180 23.70 -9.09 -20.84
CA GLU A 180 24.92 -8.28 -21.02
C GLU A 180 26.18 -9.10 -20.69
N ASN A 181 26.15 -9.91 -19.62
CA ASN A 181 27.29 -10.74 -19.22
C ASN A 181 27.62 -11.79 -20.29
N GLU A 182 26.61 -12.44 -20.86
CA GLU A 182 26.82 -13.46 -21.88
C GLU A 182 27.44 -12.86 -23.15
N ARG A 183 26.95 -11.70 -23.61
CA ARG A 183 27.50 -11.01 -24.78
C ARG A 183 28.98 -10.66 -24.59
N ASP A 184 29.37 -10.23 -23.39
CA ASP A 184 30.77 -9.93 -23.07
C ASP A 184 31.66 -11.18 -23.05
N VAL A 185 31.15 -12.30 -22.54
CA VAL A 185 31.86 -13.59 -22.57
C VAL A 185 32.04 -14.08 -24.02
N SER A 186 30.98 -14.11 -24.82
CA SER A 186 31.04 -14.52 -26.23
C SER A 186 31.95 -13.62 -27.07
N ARG A 187 32.01 -12.31 -26.75
CA ARG A 187 32.91 -11.36 -27.43
C ARG A 187 34.37 -11.62 -27.09
N LYS A 188 34.69 -11.89 -25.82
CA LYS A 188 36.07 -12.22 -25.39
C LYS A 188 36.56 -13.53 -26.01
N LEU A 189 35.70 -14.55 -26.07
CA LEU A 189 36.02 -15.83 -26.72
C LEU A 189 36.33 -15.65 -28.23
N ASN A 190 35.47 -14.92 -28.95
CA ASN A 190 35.67 -14.64 -30.37
C ASN A 190 36.97 -13.84 -30.66
N VAL A 191 37.36 -12.92 -29.78
CA VAL A 191 38.63 -12.18 -29.94
C VAL A 191 39.82 -13.12 -29.74
N ASN A 192 39.76 -14.01 -28.75
CA ASN A 192 40.86 -14.94 -28.47
C ASN A 192 41.05 -15.94 -29.62
N GLU A 193 39.97 -16.51 -30.16
CA GLU A 193 40.04 -17.41 -31.33
C GLU A 193 40.61 -16.72 -32.58
N ARG A 194 40.25 -15.44 -32.82
CA ARG A 194 40.85 -14.67 -33.93
C ARG A 194 42.34 -14.42 -33.72
N CYS A 195 42.78 -14.15 -32.49
CA CYS A 195 44.20 -13.96 -32.18
C CYS A 195 45.00 -15.25 -32.38
N GLU A 196 44.46 -16.40 -31.97
CA GLU A 196 45.09 -17.70 -32.22
C GLU A 196 45.21 -17.99 -33.72
N LEU A 197 44.18 -17.73 -34.51
CA LEU A 197 44.23 -17.91 -35.98
C LEU A 197 45.26 -17.01 -36.66
N ILE A 198 45.48 -15.79 -36.17
CA ILE A 198 46.54 -14.90 -36.69
C ILE A 198 47.94 -15.43 -36.33
N PHE A 199 48.13 -15.92 -35.10
CA PHE A 199 49.41 -16.49 -34.65
C PHE A 199 49.83 -17.75 -35.41
N TYR A 200 48.88 -18.58 -35.84
CA TYR A 200 49.17 -19.75 -36.67
C TYR A 200 49.49 -19.38 -38.13
N ARG A 201 48.90 -18.30 -38.65
CA ARG A 201 49.14 -17.82 -40.02
C ARG A 201 50.51 -17.17 -40.22
N ASP A 202 51.09 -16.56 -39.18
CA ASP A 202 52.43 -15.95 -39.23
C ASP A 202 53.58 -16.95 -39.04
N LYS A 203 53.28 -18.25 -38.86
CA LYS A 203 54.27 -19.34 -38.69
C LYS A 203 54.48 -20.21 -39.94
N GLU A 204 53.75 -19.95 -41.02
CA GLU A 204 53.94 -20.57 -42.35
C GLU A 204 54.68 -19.61 -43.29
#